data_AF-A0A0K1JUY7-F1
#
_entry.id   AF-A0A0K1JUY7-F1
#
_cell.length_a   1.000
_cell.length_b   1.000
_cell.length_c   1.000
_cell.angle_alpha   90.00
_cell.angle_beta   90.00
_cell.angle_gamma   90.00
#
_symmetry.space_group_name_H-M   'P 1'
#
loop_
_entity.id
_entity.type
_entity.pdbx_description
1 polymer ?
#
loop_
_entity_poly.entity_id
_entity_poly.type
_entity_poly.pdbx_seq_one_letter_code
_entity_poly.pdbx_strand_id
1 'polypeptide(L)'
;MMEFMRDGDTCEESNEALAARFEVSFDGKRYAYRQYRYELFCDALRYARAEHAKQGFLRDKAFQACWKAPYAPSDAEQIEMGQFGIAYAKGHYLYGGYRYSQLSDAVAYAARHPGL
;
A
#
# COMPACT_ATOMS: atom_id res chain seq x y z
N MET A 1 17.77 31.56 -29.45
CA MET A 1 16.48 32.11 -28.97
C MET A 1 15.39 31.15 -29.44
N MET A 2 14.38 30.87 -28.60
CA MET A 2 13.38 29.77 -28.63
C MET A 2 13.89 28.46 -28.01
N GLU A 3 13.77 28.24 -26.70
CA GLU A 3 12.56 27.92 -25.89
C GLU A 3 11.88 26.60 -26.30
N PHE A 4 12.30 25.51 -25.65
CA PHE A 4 11.45 24.36 -25.39
C PHE A 4 11.35 24.18 -23.88
N MET A 5 10.43 24.94 -23.28
CA MET A 5 9.76 24.51 -22.06
C MET A 5 9.17 23.11 -22.33
N ARG A 6 9.71 22.11 -21.64
CA ARG A 6 8.91 21.01 -21.14
C ARG A 6 9.35 20.80 -19.72
N ASP A 7 8.65 21.50 -18.82
CA ASP A 7 8.53 21.16 -17.42
C ASP A 7 8.57 19.64 -17.26
N GLY A 8 9.74 19.16 -16.85
CA GLY A 8 9.91 17.88 -16.20
C GLY A 8 9.49 17.97 -14.72
N ASP A 9 8.68 18.97 -14.36
CA ASP A 9 7.93 19.00 -13.13
C ASP A 9 6.64 18.20 -13.36
N THR A 10 6.78 16.89 -13.59
CA THR A 10 5.82 16.02 -12.91
C THR A 10 6.15 16.23 -11.44
N CYS A 11 5.54 17.26 -10.85
CA CYS A 11 5.20 17.29 -9.45
C CYS A 11 4.62 15.90 -9.19
N GLU A 12 5.47 14.98 -8.75
CA GLU A 12 5.04 13.72 -8.17
C GLU A 12 4.26 14.20 -6.95
N GLU A 13 2.98 14.53 -7.14
CA GLU A 13 2.05 14.68 -6.03
C GLU A 13 2.18 13.34 -5.32
N SER A 14 2.92 13.34 -4.21
CA SER A 14 3.14 12.16 -3.40
C SER A 14 1.79 11.49 -3.26
N ASN A 15 1.71 10.17 -3.42
CA ASN A 15 0.43 9.46 -3.37
C ASN A 15 -0.38 9.84 -2.10
N GLU A 16 0.33 10.23 -1.03
CA GLU A 16 -0.20 10.86 0.18
C GLU A 16 -1.02 12.15 -0.06
N ALA A 17 -0.52 13.12 -0.84
CA ALA A 17 -1.19 14.38 -1.14
C ALA A 17 -2.47 14.14 -1.97
N LEU A 18 -2.40 13.27 -2.98
CA LEU A 18 -3.58 12.85 -3.74
C LEU A 18 -4.59 12.14 -2.83
N ALA A 19 -4.14 11.25 -1.95
CA ALA A 19 -5.01 10.53 -1.05
C ALA A 19 -5.73 11.46 -0.06
N ALA A 20 -5.02 12.44 0.51
CA ALA A 20 -5.62 13.47 1.35
C ALA A 20 -6.71 14.27 0.59
N ARG A 21 -6.45 14.60 -0.68
CA ARG A 21 -7.39 15.36 -1.52
C ARG A 21 -8.66 14.58 -1.89
N PHE A 22 -8.52 13.28 -2.05
CA PHE A 22 -9.57 12.34 -2.44
C PHE A 22 -10.15 11.53 -1.28
N GLU A 23 -9.91 11.92 -0.02
CA GLU A 23 -10.40 11.20 1.17
C GLU A 23 -10.03 9.69 1.14
N VAL A 24 -8.86 9.35 0.59
CA VAL A 24 -8.30 8.02 0.62
C VAL A 24 -7.34 7.95 1.82
N SER A 25 -7.53 6.93 2.65
CA SER A 25 -6.60 6.54 3.70
C SER A 25 -5.80 5.34 3.25
N PHE A 26 -4.62 5.16 3.80
CA PHE A 26 -3.79 3.99 3.57
C PHE A 26 -3.49 3.35 4.93
N ASP A 27 -3.93 2.11 5.12
CA ASP A 27 -3.76 1.40 6.39
C ASP A 27 -2.41 0.64 6.45
N GLY A 28 -1.46 0.97 5.57
CA GLY A 28 -0.17 0.31 5.45
C GLY A 28 -0.20 -0.97 4.59
N LYS A 29 -1.33 -1.67 4.51
CA LYS A 29 -1.48 -2.85 3.63
C LYS A 29 -2.49 -2.64 2.49
N ARG A 30 -3.51 -1.80 2.72
CA ARG A 30 -4.62 -1.56 1.79
C ARG A 30 -5.00 -0.09 1.79
N TYR A 31 -5.53 0.37 0.67
CA TYR A 31 -6.10 1.69 0.49
C TYR A 31 -7.57 1.65 0.90
N ALA A 32 -7.97 2.47 1.84
CA ALA A 32 -9.34 2.59 2.29
C ALA A 32 -9.93 3.91 1.78
N TYR A 33 -11.08 3.85 1.13
CA TYR A 33 -11.86 5.02 0.79
C TYR A 33 -13.23 4.89 1.46
N ARG A 34 -13.48 5.70 2.48
CA ARG A 34 -14.69 5.63 3.33
C ARG A 34 -14.92 4.22 3.88
N GLN A 35 -15.93 3.51 3.36
CA GLN A 35 -16.30 2.15 3.74
C GLN A 35 -15.66 1.07 2.85
N TYR A 36 -15.04 1.45 1.74
CA TYR A 36 -14.49 0.52 0.75
C TYR A 36 -12.99 0.33 0.95
N ARG A 37 -12.51 -0.90 0.78
CA ARG A 37 -11.10 -1.27 0.91
C ARG A 37 -10.60 -1.81 -0.43
N TYR A 38 -9.49 -1.26 -0.88
CA TYR A 38 -8.83 -1.54 -2.15
C TYR A 38 -7.40 -2.01 -1.90
N GLU A 39 -6.93 -2.90 -2.75
CA GLU A 39 -5.55 -3.39 -2.72
C GLU A 39 -4.61 -2.46 -3.50
N LEU A 40 -5.16 -1.72 -4.48
CA LEU A 40 -4.43 -0.81 -5.36
C LEU A 40 -4.85 0.64 -5.14
N PHE A 41 -3.87 1.54 -5.11
CA PHE A 41 -4.10 2.98 -5.02
C PHE A 41 -4.88 3.49 -6.23
N CYS A 42 -4.55 2.99 -7.42
CA CYS A 42 -5.20 3.39 -8.67
C CYS A 42 -6.71 3.11 -8.66
N ASP A 43 -7.14 1.97 -8.11
CA ASP A 43 -8.57 1.64 -7.99
C ASP A 43 -9.28 2.54 -6.99
N ALA A 44 -8.67 2.75 -5.82
CA ALA A 44 -9.20 3.67 -4.82
C ALA A 44 -9.36 5.10 -5.37
N LEU A 45 -8.33 5.60 -6.08
CA LEU A 45 -8.33 6.93 -6.67
C LEU A 45 -9.36 7.06 -7.79
N ARG A 46 -9.47 6.05 -8.66
CA ARG A 46 -10.46 6.02 -9.74
C ARG A 46 -11.88 6.07 -9.18
N TYR A 47 -12.13 5.30 -8.12
CA TYR A 47 -13.43 5.29 -7.45
C TYR A 47 -13.72 6.61 -6.75
N ALA A 48 -12.75 7.18 -6.02
CA ALA A 48 -12.90 8.46 -5.35
C ALA A 48 -13.15 9.60 -6.35
N ARG A 49 -12.47 9.63 -7.51
CA ARG A 49 -12.74 10.58 -8.59
C ARG A 49 -14.15 10.43 -9.15
N ALA A 50 -14.61 9.19 -9.33
CA ALA A 50 -15.96 8.92 -9.83
C ALA A 50 -17.05 9.37 -8.83
N GLU A 51 -16.85 9.13 -7.54
CA GLU A 51 -17.74 9.59 -6.46
C GLU A 51 -17.74 11.12 -6.36
N HIS A 52 -16.58 11.77 -6.42
CA HIS A 52 -16.47 13.23 -6.45
C HIS A 52 -17.17 13.88 -7.66
N ALA A 53 -17.25 13.17 -8.78
CA ALA A 53 -17.95 13.64 -9.97
C ALA A 53 -19.47 13.45 -9.90
N LYS A 54 -20.00 12.70 -8.92
CA LYS A 54 -21.45 12.53 -8.74
C LYS A 54 -22.06 13.78 -8.08
N GLN A 55 -23.10 14.31 -8.72
CA GLN A 55 -23.94 15.35 -8.12
C GLN A 55 -24.72 14.77 -6.94
N GLY A 56 -24.39 15.19 -5.72
CA GLY A 56 -24.91 14.63 -4.46
C GLY A 56 -23.84 14.06 -3.52
N PHE A 57 -22.57 14.12 -3.92
CA PHE A 57 -21.45 13.73 -3.05
C PHE A 57 -21.36 14.62 -1.80
N LEU A 58 -21.73 14.06 -0.66
CA LEU A 58 -21.50 14.69 0.65
C LEU A 58 -20.05 14.43 1.03
N ARG A 59 -19.21 15.45 0.88
CA ARG A 59 -17.84 15.46 1.44
C ARG A 59 -17.92 15.31 2.95
N ASP A 60 -17.19 14.35 3.48
CA ASP A 60 -17.12 14.18 4.91
C ASP A 60 -15.98 15.07 5.42
N LYS A 61 -16.34 16.26 5.93
CA LYS A 61 -15.34 17.22 6.43
C LYS A 61 -14.64 16.72 7.70
N ALA A 62 -15.18 15.71 8.38
CA ALA A 62 -14.55 15.08 9.53
C ALA A 62 -13.60 13.94 9.11
N PHE A 63 -13.50 13.61 7.81
CA PHE A 63 -12.57 12.60 7.35
C PHE A 63 -11.13 13.05 7.57
N GLN A 64 -10.45 12.36 8.49
CA GLN A 64 -9.01 12.48 8.64
C GLN A 64 -8.36 11.39 7.77
N ALA A 65 -7.63 11.83 6.75
CA ALA A 65 -6.83 10.91 5.94
C ALA A 65 -5.75 10.29 6.83
N CYS A 66 -5.91 9.01 7.18
CA CYS A 66 -4.87 8.26 7.86
C CYS A 66 -3.97 7.63 6.81
N TRP A 67 -2.84 8.27 6.54
CA TRP A 67 -1.78 7.71 5.71
C TRP A 67 -0.76 7.00 6.62
N LYS A 68 -1.00 5.71 6.89
CA LYS A 68 -0.02 4.89 7.62
C LYS A 68 1.12 4.53 6.70
N ALA A 69 2.33 4.44 7.24
CA ALA A 69 3.46 3.91 6.49
C ALA A 69 3.11 2.53 5.89
N PRO A 70 3.56 2.24 4.65
CA PRO A 70 3.43 0.90 4.08
C PRO A 70 3.95 -0.11 5.10
N TYR A 71 3.18 -1.18 5.30
CA TYR A 71 3.56 -2.27 6.17
C TYR A 71 4.86 -2.83 5.62
N ALA A 72 5.94 -2.42 6.26
CA ALA A 72 7.24 -3.02 6.14
C ALA A 72 7.36 -3.98 7.32
N PRO A 73 7.90 -5.19 7.10
CA PRO A 73 8.25 -6.06 8.21
C PRO A 73 9.12 -5.27 9.19
N SER A 74 8.74 -5.29 10.47
CA SER A 74 9.48 -4.68 11.56
C SER A 74 10.92 -5.20 11.56
N ASP A 75 11.85 -4.51 12.22
CA ASP A 75 13.26 -4.96 12.30
C ASP A 75 13.38 -6.41 12.81
N ALA A 76 12.59 -6.75 13.83
CA ALA A 76 12.48 -8.12 14.34
C ALA A 76 11.96 -9.12 13.29
N GLU A 77 10.94 -8.75 12.50
CA GLU A 77 10.41 -9.58 11.43
C GLU A 77 11.41 -9.74 10.28
N GLN A 78 12.18 -8.70 9.95
CA GLN A 78 13.25 -8.76 8.95
C GLN A 78 14.40 -9.66 9.40
N ILE A 79 14.77 -9.61 10.68
CA ILE A 79 15.76 -10.52 11.26
C ILE A 79 15.26 -11.96 11.19
N GLU A 80 14.00 -12.21 11.54
CA GLU A 80 13.38 -13.54 11.50
C GLU A 80 13.29 -14.05 10.04
N MET A 81 12.83 -13.21 9.13
CA MET A 81 12.83 -13.49 7.69
C MET A 81 14.22 -13.80 7.14
N GLY A 82 15.23 -13.03 7.55
CA GLY A 82 16.62 -13.24 7.15
C GLY A 82 17.19 -14.56 7.68
N GLN A 83 16.83 -14.96 8.90
CA GLN A 83 17.24 -16.24 9.48
C GLN A 83 16.67 -17.44 8.71
N PHE A 84 15.41 -17.34 8.29
CA PHE A 84 14.72 -18.43 7.58
C PHE A 84 14.82 -18.33 6.06
N GLY A 85 15.37 -17.26 5.49
CA GLY A 85 15.38 -17.04 4.03
C GLY A 85 14.01 -16.73 3.44
N ILE A 86 13.12 -16.11 4.22
CA ILE A 86 11.76 -15.73 3.83
C ILE A 86 11.83 -14.35 3.15
N ALA A 87 11.23 -14.20 1.97
CA ALA A 87 11.12 -12.92 1.28
C ALA A 87 9.73 -12.33 1.42
N TYR A 88 9.59 -11.01 1.63
CA TYR A 88 8.28 -10.35 1.63
C TYR A 88 8.08 -9.62 0.31
N ALA A 89 7.08 -10.03 -0.47
CA ALA A 89 6.76 -9.41 -1.75
C ALA A 89 5.25 -9.23 -1.90
N LYS A 90 4.84 -8.03 -2.34
CA LYS A 90 3.44 -7.68 -2.65
C LYS A 90 2.43 -8.06 -1.55
N GLY A 91 2.81 -7.90 -0.28
CA GLY A 91 1.89 -8.19 0.84
C GLY A 91 1.89 -9.65 1.32
N HIS A 92 2.73 -10.51 0.74
CA HIS A 92 2.85 -11.93 1.04
C HIS A 92 4.28 -12.31 1.40
N TYR A 93 4.42 -13.29 2.28
CA TYR A 93 5.69 -13.90 2.65
C TYR A 93 5.94 -15.10 1.74
N LEU A 94 7.14 -15.18 1.18
CA LEU A 94 7.56 -16.17 0.20
C LEU A 94 8.64 -17.03 0.82
N TYR A 95 8.44 -18.34 0.80
CA TYR A 95 9.42 -19.28 1.32
C TYR A 95 9.39 -20.60 0.52
N GLY A 96 10.53 -21.03 -0.01
CA GLY A 96 10.63 -22.28 -0.78
C GLY A 96 9.64 -22.38 -1.95
N GLY A 97 9.27 -21.25 -2.57
CA GLY A 97 8.25 -21.18 -3.64
C GLY A 97 6.80 -21.09 -3.18
N TYR A 98 6.52 -21.18 -1.88
CA TYR A 98 5.19 -21.05 -1.30
C TYR A 98 4.88 -19.61 -0.90
N ARG A 99 3.62 -19.21 -1.00
CA ARG A 99 3.13 -17.89 -0.61
C ARG A 99 2.30 -17.99 0.66
N TYR A 100 2.66 -17.21 1.66
CA TYR A 100 2.01 -17.14 2.96
C TYR A 100 1.45 -15.74 3.18
N SER A 101 0.28 -15.68 3.82
CA SER A 101 -0.37 -14.43 4.19
C SER A 101 0.17 -13.82 5.48
N GLN A 102 0.82 -14.65 6.31
CA GLN A 102 1.36 -14.29 7.63
C GLN A 102 2.80 -14.78 7.77
N LEU A 103 3.63 -14.01 8.46
CA LEU A 103 5.02 -14.38 8.74
C LEU A 103 5.08 -15.64 9.62
N SER A 104 4.24 -15.72 10.66
CA SER A 104 4.25 -16.84 11.60
C SER A 104 3.98 -18.18 10.91
N ASP A 105 3.12 -18.24 9.90
CA ASP A 105 2.90 -19.44 9.09
C ASP A 105 4.15 -19.80 8.28
N ALA A 106 4.77 -18.80 7.62
CA ALA A 106 5.99 -19.01 6.84
C ALA A 106 7.16 -19.48 7.72
N VAL A 107 7.32 -18.89 8.91
CA VAL A 107 8.35 -19.23 9.89
C VAL A 107 8.10 -20.61 10.48
N ALA A 108 6.86 -20.94 10.84
CA ALA A 108 6.52 -22.29 11.32
C ALA A 108 6.82 -23.35 10.26
N TYR A 109 6.57 -23.04 8.99
CA TYR A 109 6.89 -23.94 7.88
C TYR A 109 8.41 -24.05 7.66
N ALA A 110 9.13 -22.92 7.66
CA ALA A 110 10.59 -22.88 7.50
C ALA A 110 11.32 -23.56 8.65
N ALA A 111 10.84 -23.42 9.88
CA ALA A 111 11.37 -24.12 11.06
C ALA A 111 11.20 -25.65 10.95
N ARG A 112 10.14 -26.11 10.27
CA ARG A 112 9.90 -27.54 10.01
C ARG A 112 10.67 -28.07 8.81
N HIS A 113 11.07 -27.20 7.89
CA HIS A 113 11.77 -27.54 6.65
C HIS A 113 12.97 -26.61 6.37
N PRO A 114 14.00 -26.59 7.24
CA PRO A 114 15.14 -25.70 7.05
C PRO A 114 15.94 -26.07 5.78
N GLY A 115 16.17 -25.09 4.91
CA GLY A 115 17.10 -25.21 3.75
C GLY A 115 16.47 -25.58 2.41
N LEU A 116 15.22 -25.19 2.15
CA LEU A 116 14.51 -25.42 0.88
C LEU A 116 14.86 -24.41 -0.21
#